data_AF-A0A9W5RF27-F1
#
_entry.id   AF-A0A9W5RF27-F1
#
_cell.length_a   1.000
_cell.length_b   1.000
_cell.length_c   1.000
_cell.angle_alpha   90.00
_cell.angle_beta   90.00
_cell.angle_gamma   90.00
#
_symmetry.space_group_name_H-M   'P 1'
#
loop_
_entity.id
_entity.type
_entity.pdbx_description
1 polymer ?
#
loop_
_entity_poly.entity_id
_entity_poly.type
_entity_poly.pdbx_seq_one_letter_code
_entity_poly.pdbx_strand_id
1 'polypeptide(L)'
;MHVEDLLARRTRLCYEHRNRGLAAIDEVAKIAADILGWDEAAKAHEIENYKARCDAEEKAEGIVSEAEAQKVREQAVPITEFVDVSPQIDG
;
A
#
# COMPACT_ATOMS: atom_id res chain seq x y z
N MET A 1 -11.57 -1.33 2.91
CA MET A 1 -10.82 -0.13 3.33
C MET A 1 -9.57 -0.64 3.99
N HIS A 2 -8.41 -0.11 3.63
CA HIS A 2 -7.10 -0.61 4.03
C HIS A 2 -6.31 0.47 4.78
N VAL A 3 -5.27 0.07 5.50
CA VAL A 3 -4.32 1.02 6.12
C VAL A 3 -3.69 1.93 5.06
N GLU A 4 -3.40 1.38 3.88
CA GLU A 4 -2.92 2.16 2.74
C GLU A 4 -3.90 3.27 2.34
N ASP A 5 -5.22 3.02 2.34
CA ASP A 5 -6.18 4.05 1.96
C ASP A 5 -6.16 5.23 2.95
N LEU A 6 -5.91 4.96 4.23
CA LEU A 6 -5.79 5.97 5.27
C LEU A 6 -4.51 6.79 5.06
N LEU A 7 -3.37 6.12 4.91
CA LEU A 7 -2.05 6.76 4.85
C LEU A 7 -1.76 7.41 3.50
N ALA A 8 -2.16 6.79 2.39
CA ALA A 8 -1.81 7.24 1.04
C ALA A 8 -2.88 8.14 0.39
N ARG A 9 -4.17 7.84 0.61
CA ARG A 9 -5.27 8.52 -0.09
C ARG A 9 -5.99 9.57 0.76
N ARG A 10 -6.28 9.29 2.03
CA ARG A 10 -7.05 10.20 2.91
C ARG A 10 -6.20 11.23 3.64
N THR A 11 -4.98 10.85 4.04
CA THR A 11 -4.09 11.73 4.82
C THR A 11 -2.83 12.16 4.05
N ARG A 12 -2.49 11.48 2.94
CA ARG A 12 -1.31 11.75 2.11
C ARG A 12 0.03 11.67 2.87
N LEU A 13 0.06 11.04 4.04
CA LEU A 13 1.27 10.82 4.83
C LEU A 13 2.37 10.09 4.05
N CYS A 14 1.99 9.28 3.06
CA CYS A 14 2.96 8.61 2.19
C CYS A 14 3.81 9.58 1.34
N TYR A 15 3.31 10.78 1.05
CA TYR A 15 3.99 11.80 0.25
C TYR A 15 4.58 12.92 1.10
N GLU A 16 3.93 13.26 2.21
CA GLU A 16 4.25 14.45 3.00
C GLU A 16 5.30 14.18 4.09
N HIS A 17 5.52 12.91 4.44
CA HIS A 17 6.52 12.50 5.43
C HIS A 17 7.60 11.62 4.81
N ARG A 18 8.86 11.85 5.23
CA ARG A 18 10.05 11.15 4.73
C ARG A 18 9.96 9.62 4.85
N ASN A 19 9.33 9.12 5.91
CA ASN A 19 9.17 7.70 6.16
C ASN A 19 7.80 7.17 5.69
N ARG A 20 7.12 7.89 4.80
CA ARG A 20 5.84 7.49 4.21
C ARG A 20 4.74 7.19 5.25
N GLY A 21 4.80 7.78 6.45
CA GLY A 21 3.83 7.51 7.52
C GLY A 21 4.08 6.21 8.31
N LEU A 22 5.17 5.48 8.06
CA LEU A 22 5.48 4.21 8.75
C LEU A 22 5.60 4.37 10.27
N ALA A 23 6.01 5.53 10.78
CA ALA A 23 6.10 5.75 12.23
C ALA A 23 4.75 5.82 12.94
N ALA A 24 3.64 5.98 12.22
CA ALA A 24 2.29 6.06 12.79
C ALA A 24 1.43 4.83 12.41
N ILE A 25 2.02 3.83 11.74
CA ILE A 25 1.25 2.74 11.14
C ILE A 25 0.56 1.87 12.19
N ASP A 26 1.21 1.61 13.31
CA ASP A 26 0.68 0.72 14.34
C ASP A 26 -0.51 1.37 15.06
N GLU A 27 -0.44 2.68 15.32
CA GLU A 27 -1.53 3.46 15.90
C GLU A 27 -2.72 3.58 14.93
N VAL A 28 -2.44 3.88 13.65
CA VAL A 28 -3.47 3.98 12.62
C VAL A 28 -4.17 2.63 12.41
N ALA A 29 -3.41 1.53 12.33
CA ALA A 29 -3.95 0.19 12.17
C ALA A 29 -4.77 -0.25 13.39
N LYS A 30 -4.36 0.12 14.61
CA LYS A 30 -5.15 -0.11 15.82
C LYS A 30 -6.50 0.61 15.78
N ILE A 31 -6.50 1.90 15.48
CA ILE A 31 -7.75 2.69 15.38
C ILE A 31 -8.65 2.12 14.27
N ALA A 32 -8.07 1.77 13.13
CA ALA A 32 -8.81 1.17 12.02
C ALA A 32 -9.42 -0.19 12.41
N ALA A 33 -8.66 -1.05 13.10
CA ALA A 33 -9.13 -2.35 13.55
C ALA A 33 -10.33 -2.24 14.51
N ASP A 34 -10.25 -1.33 15.49
CA ASP A 34 -11.32 -1.10 16.46
C ASP A 34 -12.62 -0.62 15.79
N ILE A 35 -12.51 0.21 14.74
CA ILE A 35 -13.66 0.78 14.03
C ILE A 35 -14.24 -0.20 12.99
N LEU A 36 -13.37 -0.91 12.27
CA LEU A 36 -13.75 -1.77 11.15
C LEU A 36 -13.98 -3.23 11.57
N GLY A 37 -13.72 -3.57 12.83
CA GLY A 37 -13.91 -4.91 13.38
C GLY A 37 -12.88 -5.93 12.88
N TRP A 38 -11.64 -5.50 12.63
CA TRP A 38 -10.56 -6.41 12.23
C TRP A 38 -10.07 -7.23 13.42
N ASP A 39 -9.74 -8.49 13.17
CA ASP A 39 -8.97 -9.26 14.12
C ASP A 39 -7.47 -8.92 14.03
N GLU A 40 -6.69 -9.50 14.95
CA GLU A 40 -5.24 -9.26 15.00
C GLU A 40 -4.51 -9.73 13.73
N ALA A 41 -5.01 -10.77 13.07
CA ALA A 41 -4.39 -11.30 11.86
C ALA A 41 -4.61 -10.35 10.67
N ALA A 42 -5.82 -9.84 10.50
CA ALA A 42 -6.15 -8.84 9.49
C ALA A 42 -5.37 -7.54 9.74
N LYS A 43 -5.31 -7.06 10.99
CA LYS A 43 -4.52 -5.88 11.35
C LYS A 43 -3.03 -6.06 11.02
N ALA A 44 -2.45 -7.20 11.38
CA ALA A 44 -1.05 -7.51 11.07
C ALA A 44 -0.81 -7.57 9.56
N HIS A 45 -1.71 -8.21 8.81
CA HIS A 45 -1.63 -8.30 7.36
C HIS A 45 -1.63 -6.91 6.69
N GLU A 46 -2.50 -6.00 7.13
CA GLU A 46 -2.57 -4.63 6.63
C GLU A 46 -1.26 -3.84 6.89
N ILE A 47 -0.69 -4.00 8.09
CA ILE A 47 0.58 -3.39 8.47
C ILE A 47 1.73 -3.92 7.60
N GLU A 48 1.82 -5.25 7.46
CA GLU A 48 2.88 -5.91 6.68
C GLU A 48 2.80 -5.54 5.20
N ASN A 49 1.58 -5.52 4.63
CA ASN A 49 1.38 -5.16 3.24
C ASN A 49 1.86 -3.72 2.97
N TYR A 50 1.45 -2.76 3.81
CA TYR A 50 1.86 -1.37 3.61
C TYR A 50 3.37 -1.16 3.82
N LYS A 51 3.99 -1.89 4.76
CA LYS A 51 5.45 -1.91 4.96
C LYS A 51 6.16 -2.42 3.71
N ALA A 52 5.70 -3.53 3.13
CA ALA A 52 6.26 -4.09 1.90
C ALA A 52 6.15 -3.12 0.72
N ARG A 53 5.02 -2.43 0.58
CA ARG A 53 4.84 -1.38 -0.42
C ARG A 53 5.87 -0.25 -0.26
N CYS A 54 6.06 0.24 0.97
CA CYS A 54 7.00 1.33 1.23
C CYS A 54 8.45 0.92 0.95
N ASP A 55 8.83 -0.31 1.30
CA ASP A 55 10.15 -0.88 0.99
C ASP A 55 10.37 -1.03 -0.52
N ALA A 56 9.34 -1.47 -1.27
CA ALA A 56 9.41 -1.56 -2.72
C ALA A 56 9.59 -0.17 -3.38
N GLU A 57 8.90 0.86 -2.88
CA GLU A 57 9.10 2.24 -3.35
C GLU A 57 10.50 2.76 -3.04
N GLU A 58 11.00 2.55 -1.82
CA GLU A 58 12.36 2.97 -1.43
C GLU A 58 13.44 2.32 -2.31
N LYS A 59 13.28 1.03 -2.62
CA LYS A 59 14.19 0.32 -3.54
C LYS A 59 14.08 0.85 -4.97
N ALA A 60 12.89 1.24 -5.42
CA ALA A 60 12.66 1.74 -6.78
C ALA A 60 13.22 3.16 -6.99
N GLU A 61 13.26 4.01 -5.96
CA GLU A 61 13.73 5.41 -6.06
C GLU A 61 15.18 5.56 -6.56
N GLY A 62 16.03 4.56 -6.36
CA GLY A 62 17.41 4.56 -6.82
C GLY A 62 17.60 4.07 -8.27
N ILE A 63 16.54 3.63 -8.94
CA ILE A 63 16.62 2.97 -10.25
C ILE A 63 16.33 3.97 -11.37
N VAL A 64 17.27 4.11 -12.30
CA VAL A 64 17.18 5.08 -13.42
C VAL A 64 16.18 4.65 -14.49
N SER A 65 16.05 3.34 -14.73
CA SER A 65 15.13 2.79 -15.72
C SER A 65 13.73 2.63 -15.12
N GLU A 66 12.74 3.32 -15.68
CA GLU A 66 11.36 3.20 -15.22
C GLU A 66 10.85 1.75 -15.32
N ALA A 67 11.21 1.03 -16.37
CA ALA A 67 10.79 -0.37 -16.54
C ALA A 67 11.40 -1.30 -15.47
N GLU A 68 12.58 -0.99 -14.95
CA GLU A 68 13.19 -1.75 -13.86
C GLU A 68 12.63 -1.32 -12.50
N ALA A 69 12.41 -0.02 -12.29
CA ALA A 69 11.77 0.53 -11.10
C ALA A 69 10.36 -0.06 -10.90
N GLN A 70 9.59 -0.14 -11.99
CA GLN A 70 8.25 -0.72 -11.99
C GLN A 70 8.25 -2.19 -11.53
N LYS A 71 9.18 -3.01 -12.04
CA LYS A 71 9.30 -4.42 -11.62
C LYS A 71 9.61 -4.58 -10.14
N VAL A 72 10.34 -3.63 -9.55
CA VAL A 72 10.61 -3.62 -8.10
C VAL A 72 9.35 -3.27 -7.32
N ARG A 73 8.58 -2.27 -7.77
CA ARG A 73 7.29 -1.92 -7.15
C ARG A 73 6.30 -3.09 -7.17
N GLU A 74 6.27 -3.86 -8.26
CA GLU A 74 5.40 -5.03 -8.44
C GLU A 74 5.72 -6.21 -7.50
N GLN A 75 6.84 -6.18 -6.77
CA GLN A 75 7.13 -7.20 -5.75
C GLN A 75 6.24 -7.08 -4.52
N ALA A 76 5.66 -5.89 -4.27
CA ALA A 76 4.68 -5.70 -3.21
C ALA A 76 3.29 -6.15 -3.69
N VAL A 77 2.62 -6.96 -2.88
CA VAL A 77 1.26 -7.44 -3.19
C VAL A 77 0.29 -6.26 -3.17
N PRO A 78 -0.51 -6.04 -4.22
CA PRO A 78 -1.49 -4.96 -4.24
C PRO A 78 -2.61 -5.22 -3.21
N ILE A 79 -3.00 -4.18 -2.48
CA ILE A 79 -4.10 -4.27 -1.49
C ILE A 79 -5.48 -4.48 -2.13
N THR A 80 -5.64 -4.10 -3.40
CA THR A 80 -6.86 -4.29 -4.17
C THR A 80 -6.48 -4.95 -5.47
N GLU A 81 -7.15 -6.06 -5.78
CA GLU A 81 -6.93 -6.80 -7.01
C GLU A 81 -7.23 -5.91 -8.22
N PHE A 82 -6.36 -5.96 -9.23
CA PHE A 82 -6.62 -5.33 -10.50
C PHE A 82 -7.70 -6.12 -11.24
N VAL A 83 -8.85 -5.50 -11.47
CA VAL A 83 -9.94 -6.08 -12.26
C VAL A 83 -9.94 -5.41 -13.63
N ASP A 84 -9.66 -6.17 -14.69
CA ASP A 84 -9.82 -5.69 -16.07
C ASP A 84 -11.31 -5.58 -16.39
N VAL A 85 -11.79 -4.35 -16.47
CA VAL A 85 -13.19 -4.01 -16.80
C VAL A 85 -13.36 -3.62 -18.26
N SER A 86 -12.34 -3.82 -19.10
CA SER A 86 -12.41 -3.50 -20.53
C SER A 86 -13.52 -4.33 -21.18
N PRO A 87 -14.43 -3.70 -21.95
CA PRO A 87 -15.45 -4.46 -22.65
C PRO A 87 -14.79 -5.42 -23.62
N GLN A 88 -15.28 -6.66 -23.66
CA GLN A 88 -14.84 -7.65 -24.63
C GLN A 88 -15.39 -7.23 -26.00
N ILE A 89 -14.57 -6.53 -26.77
CA ILE A 89 -14.91 -6.16 -28.14
C ILE A 89 -14.63 -7.37 -29.01
N ASP A 90 -15.67 -8.18 -29.27
CA ASP A 90 -15.63 -9.14 -30.38
C ASP A 90 -15.69 -8.34 -31.69
N GLY A 91 -14.65 -8.49 -32.50
CA GLY A 91 -14.49 -7.79 -33.78
C GLY A 91 -15.38 -8.33 -34.90
#